data_AF-A0A397C5M6-F1
#
_entry.id   AF-A0A397C5M6-F1
#
_cell.length_a   1.000
_cell.length_b   1.000
_cell.length_c   1.000
_cell.angle_alpha   90.00
_cell.angle_beta   90.00
_cell.angle_gamma   90.00
#
_symmetry.space_group_name_H-M   'P 1'
#
loop_
_entity.id
_entity.type
_entity.pdbx_description
1 polymer ?
#
loop_
_entity_poly.entity_id
_entity_poly.type
_entity_poly.pdbx_seq_one_letter_code
_entity_poly.pdbx_strand_id
1 'polypeptide(L)'
;MWSILVAMAVVAAVTEPGKRCPGSPNQCSLHGSCMINRHGEYICNCQWGYTGFDCAQKMCPHGFDPVTSDAVQEKKLRVSILHLPPSSSILVQFHGHVVELDAAAGGATHLTTDVCAQVFRRFRNLGDLSCASTAVSADASSSSLPVAEFDLTLHSFPVYPVMNNLFHHAGNPSASDFSCDPPSACRFTSLTDANIKAYLPCSNHGLCNAVSGLCACEPGYHGVHCGSNVDA
;
A
#
# COMPACT_ATOMS: atom_id res chain seq x y z
N MET A 1 50.24 27.87 -54.98
CA MET A 1 49.04 27.02 -55.13
C MET A 1 48.55 26.68 -53.73
N TRP A 2 47.45 27.29 -53.29
CA TRP A 2 46.90 27.15 -51.93
C TRP A 2 45.88 26.01 -51.94
N SER A 3 46.13 24.93 -51.19
CA SER A 3 45.17 23.84 -51.04
C SER A 3 44.26 24.13 -49.87
N ILE A 4 42.97 24.35 -50.13
CA ILE A 4 41.94 24.57 -49.11
C ILE A 4 41.43 23.20 -48.65
N LEU A 5 41.78 22.80 -47.43
CA LEU A 5 41.22 21.63 -46.75
C LEU A 5 39.84 21.99 -46.18
N VAL A 6 38.78 21.41 -46.72
CA VAL A 6 37.42 21.52 -46.18
C VAL A 6 37.28 20.47 -45.07
N ALA A 7 37.31 20.91 -43.81
CA ALA A 7 36.98 20.04 -42.67
C ALA A 7 35.46 19.81 -42.65
N MET A 8 35.00 18.59 -42.96
CA MET A 8 33.62 18.19 -42.72
C MET A 8 33.41 17.99 -41.22
N ALA A 9 32.70 18.93 -40.59
CA ALA A 9 32.18 18.75 -39.24
C ALA A 9 31.04 17.72 -39.30
N VAL A 10 31.28 16.51 -38.76
CA VAL A 10 30.22 15.54 -38.49
C VAL A 10 29.40 16.10 -37.33
N VAL A 11 28.27 16.71 -37.63
CA VAL A 11 27.26 17.05 -36.62
C VAL A 11 26.63 15.74 -36.18
N ALA A 12 27.02 15.22 -35.02
CA ALA A 12 26.26 14.17 -34.37
C ALA A 12 24.86 14.72 -34.10
N ALA A 13 23.85 14.17 -34.79
CA ALA A 13 22.47 14.46 -34.46
C ALA A 13 22.24 14.01 -33.02
N VAL A 14 22.17 14.95 -32.09
CA VAL A 14 21.62 14.69 -30.77
C VAL A 14 20.16 14.38 -31.01
N THR A 15 19.84 13.09 -31.09
CA THR A 15 18.44 12.65 -31.06
C THR A 15 17.90 13.16 -29.73
N GLU A 16 17.00 14.15 -29.76
CA GLU A 16 16.20 14.46 -28.59
C GLU A 16 15.64 13.14 -28.07
N PRO A 17 15.76 12.82 -26.77
CA PRO A 17 15.14 11.63 -26.24
C PRO A 17 13.64 11.75 -26.52
N GLY A 18 13.18 11.05 -27.56
CA GLY A 18 11.80 11.09 -27.99
C GLY A 18 10.90 10.84 -26.79
N LYS A 19 9.77 11.55 -26.73
CA LYS A 19 8.77 11.47 -25.65
C LYS A 19 8.50 10.00 -25.25
N ARG A 20 9.16 9.54 -24.19
CA ARG A 20 9.16 8.14 -23.77
C ARG A 20 9.20 8.04 -22.26
N CYS A 21 8.56 7.00 -21.75
CA CYS A 21 8.71 6.64 -20.36
C CYS A 21 10.14 6.17 -20.04
N PRO A 22 10.53 6.25 -18.76
CA PRO A 22 11.79 5.71 -18.27
C PRO A 22 12.01 4.25 -18.65
N GLY A 23 13.27 3.81 -18.68
CA GLY A 23 13.65 2.44 -19.02
C GLY A 23 14.23 2.31 -20.43
N SER A 24 15.26 1.48 -20.55
CA SER A 24 15.94 1.17 -21.82
C SER A 24 16.46 -0.28 -21.79
N PRO A 25 16.31 -1.08 -22.86
CA PRO A 25 15.67 -0.73 -24.14
C PRO A 25 14.14 -0.67 -24.08
N ASN A 26 13.54 -1.19 -23.01
CA ASN A 26 12.10 -1.29 -22.85
C ASN A 26 11.60 -0.24 -21.83
N GLN A 27 10.54 0.48 -22.20
CA GLN A 27 9.87 1.43 -21.31
C GLN A 27 9.28 0.70 -20.10
N CYS A 28 9.43 1.32 -18.93
CA CYS A 28 9.05 0.78 -17.62
C CYS A 28 9.56 -0.64 -17.38
N SER A 29 10.69 -1.00 -18.01
CA SER A 29 11.33 -2.32 -17.91
C SER A 29 10.38 -3.51 -18.17
N LEU A 30 9.28 -3.29 -18.90
CA LEU A 30 8.17 -4.24 -19.07
C LEU A 30 7.45 -4.65 -17.77
N HIS A 31 7.68 -3.92 -16.68
CA HIS A 31 7.14 -4.15 -15.35
C HIS A 31 6.25 -2.99 -14.88
N GLY A 32 5.74 -2.19 -15.82
CA GLY A 32 4.85 -1.09 -15.52
C GLY A 32 4.15 -0.55 -16.75
N SER A 33 3.13 0.27 -16.49
CA SER A 33 2.41 1.00 -17.52
C SER A 33 2.99 2.41 -17.66
N CYS A 34 3.27 2.80 -18.90
CA CYS A 34 3.72 4.16 -19.22
C CYS A 34 2.54 5.14 -19.16
N MET A 35 2.69 6.21 -18.38
CA MET A 35 1.65 7.21 -18.09
C MET A 35 2.23 8.62 -18.25
N ILE A 36 1.36 9.60 -18.49
CA ILE A 36 1.72 11.01 -18.45
C ILE A 36 1.11 11.61 -17.18
N ASN A 37 1.93 12.23 -16.33
CA ASN A 37 1.43 12.87 -15.11
C ASN A 37 0.78 14.24 -15.42
N ARG A 38 0.22 14.90 -14.39
CA ARG A 38 -0.45 16.21 -14.56
C ARG A 38 0.48 17.35 -15.02
N HIS A 39 1.80 17.17 -14.90
CA HIS A 39 2.81 18.12 -15.36
C HIS A 39 3.30 17.82 -16.79
N GLY A 40 2.76 16.79 -17.45
CA GLY A 40 3.16 16.40 -18.80
C GLY A 40 4.40 15.51 -18.87
N GLU A 41 4.86 14.98 -17.74
CA GLU A 41 6.04 14.12 -17.66
C GLU A 41 5.66 12.64 -17.87
N TYR A 42 6.52 11.92 -18.59
CA TYR A 42 6.36 10.49 -18.80
C TYR A 42 6.89 9.73 -17.57
N ILE A 43 6.02 8.97 -16.91
CA ILE A 43 6.33 8.22 -15.69
C ILE A 43 5.84 6.78 -15.81
N CYS A 44 6.40 5.89 -14.98
CA CYS A 44 5.98 4.51 -14.92
C CYS A 44 5.10 4.24 -13.69
N ASN A 45 3.93 3.64 -13.92
CA ASN A 45 3.14 3.01 -12.86
C ASN A 45 3.52 1.52 -12.79
N CYS A 46 4.26 1.13 -11.76
CA CYS A 46 4.82 -0.21 -11.67
C CYS A 46 3.76 -1.26 -11.32
N GLN A 47 3.95 -2.47 -11.83
CA GLN A 47 3.18 -3.64 -11.42
C GLN A 47 3.45 -3.95 -9.95
N TRP A 48 2.53 -4.68 -9.31
CA TRP A 48 2.69 -5.17 -7.94
C TRP A 48 4.00 -5.96 -7.79
N GLY A 49 4.78 -5.62 -6.76
CA GLY A 49 6.09 -6.21 -6.49
C GLY A 49 7.25 -5.57 -7.26
N TYR A 50 6.99 -4.53 -8.06
CA TYR A 50 8.02 -3.75 -8.75
C TYR A 50 7.99 -2.29 -8.32
N THR A 51 9.17 -1.65 -8.34
CA THR A 51 9.38 -0.27 -7.93
C THR A 51 10.56 0.35 -8.68
N GLY A 52 10.89 1.59 -8.32
CA GLY A 52 11.91 2.39 -8.98
C GLY A 52 11.33 3.27 -10.09
N PHE A 53 12.19 4.09 -10.68
CA PHE A 53 11.78 5.09 -11.68
C PHE A 53 11.30 4.47 -13.00
N ASP A 54 11.86 3.33 -13.38
CA ASP A 54 11.55 2.58 -14.60
C ASP A 54 11.04 1.16 -14.32
N CYS A 55 10.58 0.89 -13.09
CA CYS A 55 10.08 -0.41 -12.65
C CYS A 55 11.07 -1.59 -12.79
N ALA A 56 12.38 -1.33 -12.94
CA ALA A 56 13.38 -2.39 -13.04
C ALA A 56 13.62 -3.13 -11.71
N GLN A 57 13.28 -2.52 -10.58
CA GLN A 57 13.60 -3.04 -9.26
C GLN A 57 12.44 -3.88 -8.72
N LYS A 58 12.72 -5.14 -8.36
CA LYS A 58 11.81 -5.95 -7.55
C LYS A 58 11.82 -5.48 -6.11
N MET A 59 10.65 -5.42 -5.50
CA MET A 59 10.51 -5.25 -4.07
C MET A 59 10.90 -6.56 -3.36
N CYS A 60 11.60 -6.46 -2.25
CA CYS A 60 11.85 -7.62 -1.39
C CYS A 60 10.68 -7.85 -0.43
N PRO A 61 10.53 -9.07 0.10
CA PRO A 61 9.62 -9.34 1.20
C PRO A 61 9.82 -8.34 2.34
N HIS A 62 8.72 -7.88 2.92
CA HIS A 62 8.74 -6.95 4.04
C HIS A 62 8.28 -7.66 5.30
N GLY A 63 8.65 -7.09 6.44
CA GLY A 63 8.14 -7.49 7.73
C GLY A 63 8.48 -6.48 8.79
N PHE A 64 8.09 -6.82 10.00
CA PHE A 64 8.41 -6.05 11.18
C PHE A 64 9.75 -6.52 11.76
N ASP A 65 10.56 -5.58 12.23
CA ASP A 65 11.82 -5.86 12.89
C ASP A 65 11.55 -6.58 14.23
N PRO A 66 12.04 -7.83 14.41
CA PRO A 66 11.74 -8.64 15.59
C PRO A 66 12.42 -8.15 16.88
N VAL A 67 13.32 -7.16 16.80
CA VAL A 67 14.00 -6.57 17.97
C VAL A 67 13.29 -5.30 18.43
N THR A 68 12.87 -4.44 17.49
CA THR A 68 12.32 -3.12 17.83
C THR A 68 10.80 -3.09 17.94
N SER A 69 10.10 -4.09 17.38
CA SER A 69 8.63 -4.06 17.27
C SER A 69 7.86 -4.15 18.58
N ASP A 70 8.42 -4.74 19.63
CA ASP A 70 7.75 -4.87 20.93
C ASP A 70 7.71 -3.56 21.72
N ALA A 71 8.61 -2.62 21.42
CA ALA A 71 8.70 -1.32 22.08
C ALA A 71 7.82 -0.24 21.42
N VAL A 72 7.11 -0.59 20.35
CA VAL A 72 6.36 0.36 19.51
C VAL A 72 4.92 -0.10 19.32
N GLN A 73 4.08 0.80 18.85
CA GLN A 73 2.64 0.58 18.74
C GLN A 73 2.25 -0.07 17.42
N GLU A 74 1.13 -0.76 17.42
CA GLU A 74 0.46 -1.20 16.20
C GLU A 74 -0.34 -0.06 15.58
N LYS A 75 -0.52 -0.11 14.26
CA LYS A 75 -1.39 0.86 13.58
C LYS A 75 -2.84 0.60 14.00
N LYS A 76 -3.48 1.63 14.56
CA LYS A 76 -4.92 1.61 14.86
C LYS A 76 -5.67 2.66 14.08
N LEU A 77 -6.79 2.26 13.52
CA LEU A 77 -7.72 3.10 12.77
C LEU A 77 -9.11 2.93 13.38
N ARG A 78 -9.92 3.98 13.34
CA ARG A 78 -11.35 3.87 13.59
C ARG A 78 -12.09 3.96 12.26
N VAL A 79 -12.98 3.01 12.00
CA VAL A 79 -13.95 3.08 10.92
C VAL A 79 -15.31 3.44 11.49
N SER A 80 -15.84 4.59 11.07
CA SER A 80 -17.19 5.04 11.37
C SER A 80 -18.07 4.72 10.16
N ILE A 81 -19.01 3.79 10.29
CA ILE A 81 -20.01 3.49 9.25
C ILE A 81 -21.16 4.47 9.39
N LEU A 82 -21.46 5.23 8.33
CA LEU A 82 -22.46 6.29 8.34
C LEU A 82 -23.82 5.77 7.83
N HIS A 83 -24.87 6.59 7.96
CA HIS A 83 -26.20 6.19 7.55
C HIS A 83 -26.27 5.95 6.03
N LEU A 84 -26.80 4.79 5.67
CA LEU A 84 -26.88 4.30 4.30
C LEU A 84 -28.30 3.85 3.98
N PRO A 85 -28.74 3.95 2.71
CA PRO A 85 -30.04 3.43 2.33
C PRO A 85 -30.11 1.91 2.57
N PRO A 86 -31.26 1.41 3.07
CA PRO A 86 -31.47 0.00 3.38
C PRO A 86 -31.50 -0.81 2.07
N SER A 87 -30.35 -1.38 1.68
CA SER A 87 -30.06 -2.23 0.49
C SER A 87 -28.67 -1.99 -0.09
N SER A 88 -27.93 -0.99 0.41
CA SER A 88 -26.61 -0.66 -0.14
C SER A 88 -25.48 -1.47 0.49
N SER A 89 -24.74 -2.18 -0.36
CA SER A 89 -23.39 -2.68 -0.05
C SER A 89 -22.41 -1.52 -0.02
N ILE A 90 -21.47 -1.52 0.93
CA ILE A 90 -20.38 -0.54 0.99
C ILE A 90 -19.15 -1.17 0.35
N LEU A 91 -18.55 -0.52 -0.65
CA LEU A 91 -17.24 -0.94 -1.13
C LEU A 91 -16.17 -0.20 -0.33
N VAL A 92 -15.37 -0.93 0.44
CA VAL A 92 -14.23 -0.38 1.17
C VAL A 92 -12.99 -0.54 0.31
N GLN A 93 -12.19 0.53 0.19
CA GLN A 93 -11.00 0.56 -0.65
C GLN A 93 -9.76 0.90 0.18
N PHE A 94 -8.63 0.28 -0.15
CA PHE A 94 -7.32 0.58 0.42
C PHE A 94 -6.23 0.26 -0.59
N HIS A 95 -5.42 1.25 -0.97
CA HIS A 95 -4.26 1.07 -1.87
C HIS A 95 -4.59 0.25 -3.14
N GLY A 96 -5.70 0.59 -3.80
CA GLY A 96 -6.13 -0.07 -5.04
C GLY A 96 -6.84 -1.43 -4.87
N HIS A 97 -6.94 -1.95 -3.66
CA HIS A 97 -7.76 -3.11 -3.34
C HIS A 97 -9.15 -2.69 -2.89
N VAL A 98 -10.15 -3.52 -3.19
CA VAL A 98 -11.56 -3.27 -2.85
C VAL A 98 -12.16 -4.53 -2.24
N VAL A 99 -12.89 -4.36 -1.15
CA VAL A 99 -13.72 -5.40 -0.54
C VAL A 99 -15.12 -4.87 -0.30
N GLU A 100 -16.09 -5.77 -0.30
CA GLU A 100 -17.48 -5.43 -0.07
C GLU A 100 -17.85 -5.72 1.39
N LEU A 101 -18.41 -4.72 2.07
CA LEU A 101 -19.05 -4.82 3.38
C LEU A 101 -20.57 -4.81 3.16
N ASP A 102 -21.20 -5.95 3.43
CA ASP A 102 -22.65 -6.03 3.50
C ASP A 102 -23.12 -5.49 4.86
N ALA A 103 -23.63 -4.25 4.86
CA ALA A 103 -24.12 -3.60 6.06
C ALA A 103 -25.52 -4.06 6.48
N ALA A 104 -26.25 -4.76 5.59
CA ALA A 104 -27.65 -5.12 5.78
C ALA A 104 -28.00 -6.46 5.13
N ALA A 105 -27.66 -7.57 5.79
CA ALA A 105 -28.09 -8.89 5.37
C ALA A 105 -29.56 -9.13 5.76
N GLY A 106 -30.44 -9.33 4.78
CA GLY A 106 -31.84 -9.74 5.03
C GLY A 106 -32.73 -8.69 5.71
N GLY A 107 -32.39 -7.39 5.59
CA GLY A 107 -33.19 -6.28 6.13
C GLY A 107 -32.90 -5.90 7.58
N ALA A 108 -31.91 -6.53 8.22
CA ALA A 108 -31.40 -6.16 9.55
C ALA A 108 -29.96 -5.64 9.46
N THR A 109 -29.60 -4.68 10.31
CA THR A 109 -28.22 -4.20 10.43
C THR A 109 -27.33 -5.32 10.98
N HIS A 110 -26.40 -5.81 10.16
CA HIS A 110 -25.51 -6.92 10.49
C HIS A 110 -24.06 -6.44 10.66
N LEU A 111 -23.87 -5.39 11.47
CA LEU A 111 -22.58 -4.78 11.74
C LEU A 111 -22.09 -5.24 13.11
N THR A 112 -21.38 -6.37 13.14
CA THR A 112 -20.74 -6.91 14.35
C THR A 112 -19.23 -6.80 14.25
N THR A 113 -18.55 -6.95 15.40
CA THR A 113 -17.08 -6.99 15.45
C THR A 113 -16.49 -8.11 14.59
N ASP A 114 -17.14 -9.26 14.53
CA ASP A 114 -16.72 -10.38 13.69
C ASP A 114 -16.85 -10.07 12.20
N VAL A 115 -17.95 -9.42 11.79
CA VAL A 115 -18.15 -8.97 10.41
C VAL A 115 -17.09 -7.95 10.01
N CYS A 116 -16.78 -6.99 10.89
CA CYS A 116 -15.66 -6.07 10.68
C CYS A 116 -14.36 -6.83 10.42
N ALA A 117 -13.98 -7.74 11.31
CA ALA A 117 -12.72 -8.47 11.17
C ALA A 117 -12.70 -9.34 9.90
N GLN A 118 -13.81 -10.03 9.58
CA GLN A 118 -13.92 -10.86 8.38
C GLN A 118 -13.81 -10.05 7.09
N VAL A 119 -14.46 -8.88 7.02
CA VAL A 119 -14.39 -8.02 5.82
C VAL A 119 -12.98 -7.51 5.61
N PHE A 120 -12.32 -6.98 6.64
CA PHE A 120 -10.98 -6.44 6.46
C PHE A 120 -9.91 -7.52 6.19
N ARG A 121 -10.10 -8.75 6.70
CA ARG A 121 -9.22 -9.90 6.36
C ARG A 121 -9.33 -10.35 4.90
N ARG A 122 -10.33 -9.88 4.13
CA ARG A 122 -10.42 -10.16 2.68
C ARG A 122 -9.48 -9.28 1.85
N PHE A 123 -8.94 -8.20 2.41
CA PHE A 123 -7.93 -7.40 1.73
C PHE A 123 -6.68 -8.23 1.50
N ARG A 124 -6.19 -8.27 0.26
CA ARG A 124 -4.94 -8.98 -0.06
C ARG A 124 -3.69 -8.22 0.35
N ASN A 125 -3.84 -6.94 0.67
CA ASN A 125 -2.79 -6.01 1.09
C ASN A 125 -2.86 -5.65 2.59
N LEU A 126 -3.67 -6.36 3.37
CA LEU A 126 -3.62 -6.36 4.83
C LEU A 126 -3.26 -7.77 5.31
N GLY A 127 -2.59 -7.87 6.45
CA GLY A 127 -2.28 -9.14 7.09
C GLY A 127 -3.32 -9.47 8.16
N ASP A 128 -2.85 -10.04 9.27
CA ASP A 128 -3.69 -10.26 10.43
C ASP A 128 -4.11 -8.94 11.08
N LEU A 129 -5.34 -8.92 11.59
CA LEU A 129 -5.98 -7.76 12.22
C LEU A 129 -7.07 -8.20 13.18
N SER A 130 -7.42 -7.29 14.08
CA SER A 130 -8.59 -7.40 14.95
C SER A 130 -9.46 -6.15 14.84
N CYS A 131 -10.75 -6.32 15.14
CA CYS A 131 -11.68 -5.22 15.34
C CYS A 131 -12.16 -5.22 16.79
N ALA A 132 -12.50 -4.04 17.33
CA ALA A 132 -13.26 -3.88 18.57
C ALA A 132 -14.41 -2.90 18.32
N SER A 133 -15.63 -3.20 18.79
CA SER A 133 -16.76 -2.27 18.68
C SER A 133 -16.57 -1.09 19.63
N THR A 134 -16.85 0.12 19.16
CA THR A 134 -16.83 1.33 19.97
C THR A 134 -18.27 1.80 20.22
N ALA A 135 -18.56 2.24 21.43
CA ALA A 135 -19.89 2.77 21.75
C ALA A 135 -20.18 4.01 20.90
N VAL A 136 -21.29 3.97 20.17
CA VAL A 136 -21.81 5.12 19.41
C VAL A 136 -22.61 6.00 20.37
N SER A 137 -22.38 7.32 20.36
CA SER A 137 -23.16 8.27 21.15
C SER A 137 -24.65 8.19 20.80
N ALA A 138 -25.50 8.01 21.81
CA ALA A 138 -26.94 7.72 21.68
C ALA A 138 -27.82 8.87 21.13
N ASP A 139 -27.25 9.94 20.58
CA ASP A 139 -28.00 11.10 20.08
C ASP A 139 -28.60 10.84 18.68
N ALA A 140 -29.52 9.88 18.61
CA ALA A 140 -30.17 9.32 17.42
C ALA A 140 -31.00 10.31 16.56
N SER A 141 -30.80 11.62 16.70
CA SER A 141 -31.57 12.67 16.02
C SER A 141 -30.83 13.37 14.89
N SER A 142 -29.54 13.09 14.67
CA SER A 142 -28.81 13.65 13.52
C SER A 142 -28.38 12.56 12.53
N SER A 143 -28.71 12.75 11.26
CA SER A 143 -28.30 11.90 10.13
C SER A 143 -26.79 11.89 9.87
N SER A 144 -26.00 12.58 10.70
CA SER A 144 -24.55 12.71 10.63
C SER A 144 -23.81 11.81 11.63
N LEU A 145 -24.52 11.12 12.54
CA LEU A 145 -23.89 10.16 13.45
C LEU A 145 -23.66 8.81 12.77
N PRO A 146 -22.59 8.10 13.14
CA PRO A 146 -22.34 6.76 12.64
C PRO A 146 -23.40 5.78 13.16
N VAL A 147 -23.74 4.80 12.34
CA VAL A 147 -24.60 3.65 12.70
C VAL A 147 -23.79 2.62 13.48
N ALA A 148 -22.50 2.50 13.19
CA ALA A 148 -21.56 1.64 13.91
C ALA A 148 -20.15 2.23 13.87
N GLU A 149 -19.37 2.02 14.93
CA GLU A 149 -17.95 2.34 14.95
C GLU A 149 -17.13 1.13 15.38
N PHE A 150 -16.01 0.90 14.69
CA PHE A 150 -15.05 -0.14 15.04
C PHE A 150 -13.63 0.41 15.06
N ASP A 151 -12.87 0.03 16.07
CA ASP A 151 -11.44 0.26 16.14
C ASP A 151 -10.73 -0.96 15.53
N LEU A 152 -10.08 -0.75 14.40
CA LEU A 152 -9.21 -1.72 13.75
C LEU A 152 -7.80 -1.63 14.31
N THR A 153 -7.23 -2.77 14.67
CA THR A 153 -5.80 -2.90 14.97
C THR A 153 -5.15 -3.78 13.91
N LEU A 154 -4.17 -3.23 13.19
CA LEU A 154 -3.42 -3.94 12.15
C LEU A 154 -2.21 -4.63 12.81
N HIS A 155 -2.29 -5.95 12.96
CA HIS A 155 -1.25 -6.75 13.62
C HIS A 155 -0.11 -7.14 12.69
N SER A 156 -0.39 -7.25 11.38
CA SER A 156 0.62 -7.53 10.36
C SER A 156 0.19 -7.09 8.96
N PHE A 157 1.14 -7.12 8.03
CA PHE A 157 0.94 -6.93 6.60
C PHE A 157 1.49 -8.15 5.84
N PRO A 158 1.11 -8.36 4.57
CA PRO A 158 1.56 -9.53 3.81
C PRO A 158 3.08 -9.59 3.67
N VAL A 159 3.69 -10.76 3.85
CA VAL A 159 5.16 -10.89 3.73
C VAL A 159 5.64 -10.66 2.30
N TYR A 160 4.91 -11.20 1.32
CA TYR A 160 5.25 -11.04 -0.09
C TYR A 160 4.78 -9.68 -0.62
N PRO A 161 5.58 -9.03 -1.48
CA PRO A 161 5.25 -7.71 -1.99
C PRO A 161 3.91 -7.66 -2.74
N VAL A 162 2.97 -6.92 -2.18
CA VAL A 162 1.70 -6.51 -2.79
C VAL A 162 1.61 -4.98 -2.89
N MET A 163 2.77 -4.34 -2.91
CA MET A 163 2.97 -2.89 -3.04
C MET A 163 3.66 -2.58 -4.37
N ASN A 164 3.67 -1.31 -4.76
CA ASN A 164 4.43 -0.79 -5.89
C ASN A 164 4.86 0.67 -5.62
N ASN A 165 5.36 1.37 -6.63
CA ASN A 165 5.78 2.77 -6.49
C ASN A 165 4.63 3.77 -6.20
N LEU A 166 3.37 3.39 -6.41
CA LEU A 166 2.20 4.24 -6.14
C LEU A 166 1.49 3.88 -4.82
N PHE A 167 1.38 2.58 -4.56
CA PHE A 167 0.65 1.97 -3.46
C PHE A 167 1.66 1.27 -2.54
N HIS A 168 2.13 2.00 -1.54
CA HIS A 168 3.09 1.50 -0.56
C HIS A 168 2.93 2.22 0.78
N HIS A 169 3.35 1.56 1.86
CA HIS A 169 3.47 2.15 3.18
C HIS A 169 4.58 1.45 3.96
N ALA A 170 5.12 2.11 4.99
CA ALA A 170 6.16 1.55 5.87
C ALA A 170 5.56 1.06 7.21
N GLY A 171 4.33 0.57 7.18
CA GLY A 171 3.62 0.04 8.37
C GLY A 171 2.65 1.01 9.04
N ASN A 172 2.72 2.30 8.69
CA ASN A 172 1.79 3.34 9.13
C ASN A 172 1.04 3.96 7.94
N PRO A 173 0.11 3.23 7.28
CA PRO A 173 -0.71 3.80 6.22
C PRO A 173 -1.57 4.96 6.74
N SER A 174 -1.79 5.98 5.91
CA SER A 174 -2.65 7.11 6.28
C SER A 174 -4.10 6.66 6.34
N ALA A 175 -4.89 7.20 7.28
CA ALA A 175 -6.33 6.97 7.32
C ALA A 175 -7.02 7.43 6.02
N SER A 176 -6.48 8.45 5.34
CA SER A 176 -6.98 8.93 4.05
C SER A 176 -6.74 7.97 2.89
N ASP A 177 -5.88 6.97 3.06
CA ASP A 177 -5.65 5.94 2.03
C ASP A 177 -6.77 4.90 2.00
N PHE A 178 -7.62 4.89 3.04
CA PHE A 178 -8.83 4.10 3.14
C PHE A 178 -10.03 4.96 2.75
N SER A 179 -10.93 4.40 1.95
CA SER A 179 -12.14 5.08 1.51
C SER A 179 -13.30 4.10 1.36
N CYS A 180 -14.49 4.66 1.20
CA CYS A 180 -15.67 3.87 0.84
C CYS A 180 -16.32 4.41 -0.44
N ASP A 181 -17.09 3.55 -1.10
CA ASP A 181 -18.03 3.91 -2.15
C ASP A 181 -19.44 3.49 -1.71
N PRO A 182 -20.41 4.42 -1.59
CA PRO A 182 -20.26 5.86 -1.79
C PRO A 182 -19.30 6.51 -0.77
N PRO A 183 -18.64 7.64 -1.10
CA PRO A 183 -17.67 8.29 -0.22
C PRO A 183 -18.26 8.76 1.12
N SER A 184 -19.57 8.95 1.19
CA SER A 184 -20.29 9.27 2.42
C SER A 184 -20.69 8.05 3.25
N ALA A 185 -20.34 6.83 2.82
CA ALA A 185 -20.72 5.59 3.51
C ALA A 185 -19.92 5.35 4.78
N CYS A 186 -18.67 5.81 4.82
CA CYS A 186 -17.81 5.61 5.97
C CYS A 186 -16.79 6.73 6.12
N ARG A 187 -16.17 6.78 7.29
CA ARG A 187 -15.02 7.64 7.58
C ARG A 187 -13.96 6.85 8.31
N PHE A 188 -12.70 7.01 7.88
CA PHE A 188 -11.54 6.48 8.59
C PHE A 188 -10.83 7.60 9.36
N THR A 189 -10.47 7.33 10.61
CA THR A 189 -9.63 8.21 11.42
C THR A 189 -8.49 7.42 12.02
N SER A 190 -7.30 8.00 12.06
CA SER A 190 -6.19 7.37 12.78
C SER A 190 -6.38 7.51 14.28
N LEU A 191 -6.15 6.41 15.00
CA LEU A 191 -6.08 6.39 16.46
C LEU A 191 -4.63 6.31 16.95
N THR A 192 -3.72 5.83 16.10
CA THR A 192 -2.29 5.76 16.42
C THR A 192 -1.50 6.05 15.14
N ASP A 193 -0.69 7.12 15.17
CA ASP A 193 0.16 7.55 14.05
C ASP A 193 1.62 7.81 14.45
N ALA A 194 1.93 7.70 15.73
CA ALA A 194 3.27 7.97 16.27
C ALA A 194 3.84 6.69 16.87
N ASN A 195 5.15 6.49 16.70
CA ASN A 195 5.87 5.34 17.23
C ASN A 195 5.23 4.00 16.82
N ILE A 196 5.01 3.81 15.51
CA ILE A 196 4.37 2.61 14.93
C ILE A 196 5.44 1.60 14.47
N LYS A 197 5.14 0.29 14.56
CA LYS A 197 5.94 -0.78 13.97
C LYS A 197 6.28 -0.48 12.51
N ALA A 198 7.57 -0.46 12.19
CA ALA A 198 8.05 -0.19 10.84
C ALA A 198 7.99 -1.48 10.00
N TYR A 199 7.19 -1.48 8.95
CA TYR A 199 7.11 -2.56 7.97
C TYR A 199 8.10 -2.28 6.84
N LEU A 200 9.24 -2.98 6.89
CA LEU A 200 10.42 -2.66 6.09
C LEU A 200 10.90 -3.85 5.26
N PRO A 201 11.59 -3.60 4.12
CA PRO A 201 12.24 -4.65 3.36
C PRO A 201 13.16 -5.48 4.24
N CYS A 202 13.06 -6.81 4.12
CA CYS A 202 13.87 -7.76 4.87
C CYS A 202 13.83 -7.54 6.39
N SER A 203 12.72 -6.98 6.92
CA SER A 203 12.53 -6.70 8.34
C SER A 203 13.68 -5.91 8.98
N ASN A 204 14.38 -5.10 8.18
CA ASN A 204 15.57 -4.35 8.59
C ASN A 204 16.79 -5.22 9.00
N HIS A 205 16.77 -6.52 8.69
CA HIS A 205 17.82 -7.49 9.06
C HIS A 205 18.33 -8.31 7.88
N GLY A 206 18.35 -7.69 6.70
CA GLY A 206 18.90 -8.32 5.51
C GLY A 206 19.10 -7.33 4.36
N LEU A 207 19.98 -7.72 3.44
CA LEU A 207 20.21 -6.98 2.22
C LEU A 207 19.20 -7.41 1.15
N CYS A 208 18.45 -6.44 0.64
CA CYS A 208 17.52 -6.68 -0.46
C CYS A 208 18.25 -6.70 -1.80
N ASN A 209 18.18 -7.82 -2.52
CA ASN A 209 18.63 -7.89 -3.90
C ASN A 209 17.49 -7.44 -4.83
N ALA A 210 17.55 -6.20 -5.30
CA ALA A 210 16.51 -5.58 -6.13
C ALA A 210 16.32 -6.21 -7.52
N VAL A 211 17.20 -7.12 -7.97
CA VAL A 211 17.03 -7.83 -9.26
C VAL A 211 16.23 -9.13 -9.06
N SER A 212 16.54 -9.86 -7.99
CA SER A 212 15.88 -11.14 -7.67
C SER A 212 14.62 -10.96 -6.82
N GLY A 213 14.54 -9.91 -6.01
CA GLY A 213 13.50 -9.70 -5.00
C GLY A 213 13.70 -10.55 -3.74
N LEU A 214 14.93 -11.02 -3.48
CA LEU A 214 15.25 -11.89 -2.35
C LEU A 214 16.05 -11.15 -1.27
N CYS A 215 15.79 -11.51 -0.01
CA CYS A 215 16.54 -11.03 1.15
C CYS A 215 17.72 -11.95 1.46
N ALA A 216 18.90 -11.37 1.61
CA ALA A 216 20.06 -12.03 2.21
C ALA A 216 20.13 -11.63 3.70
N CYS A 217 19.72 -12.52 4.60
CA CYS A 217 19.62 -12.22 6.02
C CYS A 217 20.98 -12.08 6.70
N GLU A 218 21.03 -11.21 7.70
CA GLU A 218 22.15 -11.10 8.63
C GLU A 218 22.26 -12.36 9.52
N PRO A 219 23.45 -12.68 10.05
CA PRO A 219 23.61 -13.81 10.96
C PRO A 219 22.65 -13.74 12.15
N GLY A 220 21.96 -14.84 12.44
CA GLY A 220 20.95 -14.94 13.51
C GLY A 220 19.53 -14.62 13.05
N TYR A 221 19.33 -14.09 11.85
CA TYR A 221 18.00 -13.82 11.28
C TYR A 221 17.68 -14.80 10.16
N HIS A 222 16.41 -15.19 10.06
CA HIS A 222 15.96 -16.20 9.11
C HIS A 222 14.53 -15.97 8.61
N GLY A 223 14.11 -16.86 7.70
CA GLY A 223 12.86 -16.73 6.95
C GLY A 223 13.02 -15.87 5.69
N VAL A 224 11.99 -15.86 4.85
CA VAL A 224 12.02 -15.20 3.53
C VAL A 224 12.19 -13.67 3.59
N HIS A 225 11.96 -13.09 4.76
CA HIS A 225 11.99 -11.65 5.02
C HIS A 225 12.84 -11.29 6.23
N CYS A 226 13.67 -12.21 6.75
CA CYS A 226 14.56 -12.00 7.91
C CYS A 226 13.85 -11.49 9.19
N GLY A 227 12.56 -11.80 9.34
CA GLY A 227 11.71 -11.32 10.44
C GLY A 227 11.70 -12.23 11.68
N SER A 228 12.52 -13.28 11.72
CA SER A 228 12.63 -14.18 12.87
C SER A 228 14.08 -14.32 13.30
N ASN A 229 14.32 -14.29 14.61
CA ASN A 229 15.62 -14.39 15.28
C ASN A 229 15.67 -15.46 16.37
N VAL A 230 14.66 -16.32 16.44
CA VAL A 230 14.60 -17.48 17.34
C VAL A 230 14.81 -18.76 16.54
N ASP A 231 15.77 -19.60 16.92
CA ASP A 231 16.01 -20.87 16.23
C ASP A 231 14.71 -21.71 16.25
N ALA A 232 14.30 -22.19 15.07
CA ALA A 232 13.08 -22.96 14.87
C ALA A 232 13.17 -24.39 15.44
#